data_AF-A0A821K2Q9-F1
#
_entry.id   AF-A0A821K2Q9-F1
#
_cell.length_a   1.000
_cell.length_b   1.000
_cell.length_c   1.000
_cell.angle_alpha   90.00
_cell.angle_beta   90.00
_cell.angle_gamma   90.00
#
_symmetry.space_group_name_H-M   'P 1'
#
loop_
_entity.id
_entity.type
_entity.pdbx_description
1 polymer ?
#
loop_
_entity_poly.entity_id
_entity_poly.type
_entity_poly.pdbx_seq_one_letter_code
_entity_poly.pdbx_strand_id
1 'polypeptide(L)' 'MLPQDESIRILGDFIRRYVGERVKYVSVTTIQKLAEIVLKENVFVHNNKFYRQIVGGAMGSPFTLTLA' A
#
# COMPACT_ATOMS: atom_id res chain seq x y z
N MET A 1 7.03 10.12 -7.91
CA MET A 1 5.87 9.20 -7.94
C MET A 1 6.20 8.01 -7.06
N LEU A 2 5.28 7.59 -6.19
CA LEU A 2 5.52 6.45 -5.28
C LEU A 2 5.74 5.16 -6.10
N PRO A 3 6.91 4.49 -6.01
CA PRO A 3 7.16 3.22 -6.67
C PRO A 3 6.43 2.10 -5.92
N GLN A 4 5.20 1.79 -6.34
CA GLN A 4 4.26 0.93 -5.60
C GLN A 4 4.86 -0.40 -5.10
N ASP A 5 5.52 -1.16 -5.98
CA ASP A 5 6.12 -2.47 -5.62
C ASP A 5 7.25 -2.31 -4.60
N GLU A 6 8.10 -1.31 -4.80
CA GLU A 6 9.22 -1.05 -3.91
C GLU A 6 8.74 -0.56 -2.55
N SER A 7 7.72 0.30 -2.49
CA SER A 7 7.10 0.74 -1.24
C SER A 7 6.49 -0.43 -0.45
N ILE A 8 5.84 -1.39 -1.12
CA ILE A 8 5.28 -2.59 -0.48
C ILE A 8 6.39 -3.51 0.03
N ARG A 9 7.51 -3.62 -0.71
CA ARG A 9 8.69 -4.36 -0.28
C ARG A 9 9.32 -3.73 0.96
N ILE A 10 9.57 -2.41 0.94
CA ILE A 10 10.15 -1.64 2.06
C ILE A 10 9.28 -1.77 3.31
N LEU A 11 7.94 -1.71 3.18
CA LEU A 11 7.04 -1.96 4.31
C LEU A 11 7.26 -3.34 4.92
N GLY A 12 7.37 -4.37 4.09
CA GLY A 12 7.65 -5.73 4.55
C GLY A 12 8.99 -5.83 5.27
N ASP A 13 10.05 -5.23 4.70
CA ASP A 13 11.39 -5.23 5.27
C ASP A 13 11.43 -4.49 6.61
N PHE A 14 10.72 -3.36 6.72
CA PHE A 14 10.57 -2.60 7.97
C PHE A 14 9.91 -3.46 9.06
N ILE A 15 8.78 -4.09 8.76
CA ILE A 15 8.06 -4.91 9.75
C ILE A 15 8.94 -6.09 10.18
N ARG A 16 9.58 -6.79 9.23
CA ARG A 16 10.50 -7.90 9.56
C ARG A 16 11.67 -7.44 10.42
N ARG A 17 12.22 -6.25 10.15
CA ARG A 17 13.37 -5.71 10.88
C ARG A 17 13.03 -5.28 12.31
N TYR A 18 11.89 -4.66 12.53
CA TYR A 18 11.56 -3.99 13.80
C TYR A 18 10.48 -4.70 14.62
N VAL A 19 9.70 -5.60 14.02
CA VAL A 19 8.59 -6.30 14.68
C VAL A 19 8.75 -7.82 14.59
N GLY A 20 9.16 -8.35 13.43
CA GLY A 20 9.29 -9.77 13.14
C GLY A 20 8.39 -10.22 11.98
N GLU A 21 8.18 -11.53 11.83
CA GLU A 21 7.40 -12.08 10.69
C GLU A 21 5.88 -11.86 10.80
N ARG A 22 5.40 -11.37 11.95
CA ARG A 22 3.97 -11.12 12.21
C ARG A 22 3.77 -9.89 13.11
N VAL A 23 2.71 -9.15 12.86
CA VAL A 23 2.18 -8.13 13.79
C VAL A 23 0.98 -8.76 14.50
N LYS A 24 1.15 -9.12 15.79
CA LYS A 24 0.19 -9.95 16.54
C LYS A 24 -0.14 -11.23 15.76
N TYR A 25 -1.36 -11.34 15.23
CA TYR A 25 -1.87 -12.53 14.52
C TYR A 25 -1.74 -12.40 12.99
N VAL A 26 -1.32 -11.26 12.48
CA VAL A 26 -1.28 -10.95 11.04
C VAL A 26 0.13 -11.13 10.51
N SER A 27 0.34 -11.94 9.47
CA SER A 27 1.67 -12.11 8.86
C SER A 27 2.07 -10.89 8.04
N VAL A 28 3.38 -10.67 7.90
CA VAL A 28 3.92 -9.63 7.01
C VAL A 28 3.36 -9.78 5.59
N THR A 29 3.26 -11.01 5.08
CA THR A 29 2.67 -11.28 3.76
C THR A 29 1.21 -10.83 3.67
N THR A 30 0.40 -11.04 4.70
CA THR A 30 -0.98 -10.55 4.72
C THR A 30 -1.04 -9.02 4.74
N ILE A 31 -0.13 -8.36 5.46
CA ILE A 31 -0.02 -6.89 5.47
C ILE A 31 0.39 -6.37 4.09
N GLN A 32 1.34 -7.04 3.41
CA GLN A 32 1.75 -6.69 2.05
C GLN A 32 0.60 -6.86 1.05
N LYS A 33 -0.19 -7.93 1.16
CA LYS A 33 -1.41 -8.11 0.33
C LYS A 33 -2.46 -7.01 0.58
N LEU A 34 -2.64 -6.59 1.83
CA LEU A 34 -3.51 -5.45 2.13
C LEU A 34 -2.98 -4.16 1.51
N ALA A 35 -1.67 -3.93 1.59
CA ALA A 35 -1.00 -2.79 0.99
C ALA A 35 -1.15 -2.77 -0.56
N GLU A 36 -1.05 -3.93 -1.19
CA GLU A 36 -1.29 -4.10 -2.63
C GLU A 36 -2.69 -3.66 -3.04
N ILE A 37 -3.72 -4.04 -2.29
CA ILE A 37 -5.11 -3.62 -2.58
C ILE A 37 -5.22 -2.10 -2.54
N VAL A 38 -4.67 -1.46 -1.51
CA VAL A 38 -4.78 0.00 -1.33
C VAL A 38 -4.02 0.79 -2.42
N LEU A 39 -2.84 0.30 -2.82
CA LEU A 39 -1.98 1.00 -3.78
C LEU A 39 -2.30 0.66 -5.23
N LYS A 40 -2.55 -0.61 -5.55
CA LYS A 40 -2.70 -1.11 -6.93
C LYS A 40 -4.15 -1.16 -7.40
N GLU A 41 -5.10 -1.38 -6.48
CA GLU A 41 -6.54 -1.43 -6.79
C GLU A 41 -7.24 -0.10 -6.44
N ASN A 42 -6.49 1.00 -6.45
CA ASN A 42 -7.03 2.32 -6.14
C ASN A 42 -7.97 2.80 -7.25
N VAL A 43 -9.26 2.93 -6.93
CA VAL A 43 -10.30 3.43 -7.83
C VAL A 43 -10.92 4.70 -7.25
N PHE A 44 -11.12 5.71 -8.08
CA PHE A 44 -11.75 6.97 -7.69
C PHE A 44 -12.79 7.43 -8.71
N VAL A 45 -13.72 8.27 -8.26
CA VAL A 45 -14.79 8.84 -9.09
C VAL A 45 -14.46 10.28 -9.42
N HIS A 46 -14.56 10.63 -10.70
CA HIS A 46 -14.46 12.00 -11.18
C HIS A 46 -15.45 12.21 -12.33
N ASN A 47 -16.24 13.29 -12.31
CA ASN A 47 -17.24 13.59 -13.34
C ASN A 47 -18.15 12.40 -13.71
N ASN A 48 -18.68 11.69 -12.70
CA ASN A 48 -19.55 10.52 -12.84
C ASN A 48 -18.92 9.35 -13.63
N LYS A 49 -17.59 9.26 -13.66
CA LYS A 49 -16.82 8.17 -14.25
C LYS A 49 -15.87 7.57 -13.22
N PHE A 50 -15.60 6.28 -13.37
CA PHE A 50 -14.65 5.54 -12.54
C PHE A 50 -13.28 5.51 -13.21
N TYR A 51 -12.24 5.77 -12.42
CA TYR A 51 -10.86 5.74 -12.87
C TYR A 51 -10.05 4.87 -11.93
N ARG A 52 -9.11 4.08 -12.50
CA ARG A 52 -8.12 3.34 -11.73
C ARG A 52 -6.78 4.06 -11.83
N GLN A 53 -6.16 4.31 -10.68
CA GLN A 53 -4.80 4.85 -10.65
C GLN A 53 -3.80 3.71 -10.86
N ILE A 54 -3.07 3.76 -11.99
CA ILE A 54 -2.10 2.73 -12.37
C ILE A 54 -0.66 3.02 -11.89
N VAL A 55 -0.36 4.26 -11.49
CA VAL A 55 0.98 4.66 -11.00
C VAL A 55 0.83 5.60 -9.81
N GLY A 56 1.68 5.43 -8.79
CA GLY A 56 1.66 6.23 -7.56
C GLY A 56 0.65 5.73 -6.53
N GLY A 57 0.17 6.61 -5.65
CA GLY A 57 -0.94 6.31 -4.74
C GLY A 57 -1.88 7.50 -4.63
N ALA A 58 -3.06 7.30 -4.06
CA ALA A 58 -4.00 8.39 -3.81
C ALA A 58 -3.43 9.32 -2.74
N MET A 59 -3.15 10.58 -3.09
CA MET A 59 -2.48 11.54 -2.20
C MET A 59 -3.23 11.86 -0.90
N GLY A 60 -4.54 11.62 -0.85
CA GLY A 60 -5.35 11.74 0.38
C GLY A 60 -5.47 10.46 1.21
N SER A 61 -4.92 9.34 0.73
CA SER A 61 -4.95 8.07 1.47
C SER A 61 -3.94 8.12 2.63
N PRO A 62 -4.38 7.89 3.88
CA PRO A 62 -3.46 7.81 5.02
C PRO A 62 -2.34 6.79 4.79
N PHE A 63 -2.65 5.71 4.06
CA PHE A 63 -1.69 4.66 3.79
C PHE A 63 -0.64 5.07 2.75
N THR A 64 -1.05 5.80 1.72
CA THR A 64 -0.10 6.38 0.74
C THR A 64 0.81 7.40 1.42
N LEU A 65 0.28 8.23 2.31
CA LEU A 65 1.07 9.22 3.07
C LEU A 65 2.11 8.56 3.98
N THR A 66 1.79 7.42 4.58
CA THR A 66 2.75 6.65 5.41
C THR A 66 3.91 6.06 4.60
N LEU A 67 3.71 5.80 3.30
CA LEU A 67 4.70 5.13 2.44
C LEU A 67 5.50 6.09 1.55
N ALA A 68 5.08 7.35 1.43
CA ALA A 68 5.62 8.34 0.51
C ALA A 68 6.72 9.23 1.11
#